data_AF-A0A5E4IB09-F1
#
_entry.id   AF-A0A5E4IB09-F1
#
_cell.length_a   1.000
_cell.length_b   1.000
_cell.length_c   1.000
_cell.angle_alpha   90.00
_cell.angle_beta   90.00
_cell.angle_gamma   90.00
#
_symmetry.space_group_name_H-M   'P 1'
#
loop_
_entity.id
_entity.type
_entity.pdbx_description
1 polymer ?
#
loop_
_entity_poly.entity_id
_entity_poly.type
_entity_poly.pdbx_seq_one_letter_code
_entity_poly.pdbx_strand_id
1 'polypeptide(L)' 'MMEKNLQTCLVTRHSQFPTVCIYCNKQIPANDLHYVEKGITVHIHSLIARKYCEECYMKFGEQLLLHDIKK' A
#
# COMPACT_ATOMS: atom_id res chain seq x y z
N MET A 1 -11.53 24.74 0.95
CA MET A 1 -12.01 23.35 1.15
C MET A 1 -10.86 22.59 1.75
N MET A 2 -10.99 22.12 2.99
CA MET A 2 -9.87 21.57 3.76
C MET A 2 -9.60 20.16 3.23
N GLU A 3 -8.63 20.06 2.32
CA GLU A 3 -8.00 18.79 1.98
C GLU A 3 -7.41 18.24 3.27
N LYS A 4 -8.18 17.39 3.97
CA LYS A 4 -7.64 16.55 5.03
C LYS A 4 -6.63 15.64 4.35
N ASN A 5 -5.40 16.11 4.24
CA ASN A 5 -4.25 15.29 3.90
C ASN A 5 -4.17 14.22 4.98
N LEU A 6 -4.86 13.09 4.76
CA LEU A 6 -4.61 11.89 5.53
C LEU A 6 -3.13 11.60 5.31
N GLN A 7 -2.32 11.85 6.33
CA GLN A 7 -0.93 11.46 6.29
C GLN A 7 -0.90 9.94 6.30
N THR A 8 -0.54 9.36 5.16
CA THR A 8 -0.33 7.92 5.00
C THR A 8 1.14 7.68 4.69
N CYS A 9 1.65 6.55 5.17
CA CYS A 9 2.99 6.07 4.87
C CYS A 9 2.90 4.61 4.45
N LEU A 10 3.90 4.17 3.70
CA LEU A 10 4.07 2.75 3.39
C LEU A 10 4.86 2.08 4.51
N VAL A 11 4.29 1.01 5.05
CA VAL A 11 4.97 0.17 6.03
C VAL A 11 5.21 -1.22 5.46
N THR A 12 6.39 -1.76 5.75
CA THR A 12 6.75 -3.11 5.37
C THR A 12 6.03 -4.12 6.27
N ARG A 13 5.39 -5.12 5.67
CA ARG A 13 4.75 -6.25 6.36
C ARG A 13 4.99 -7.54 5.59
N HIS A 14 4.88 -8.67 6.30
CA HIS A 14 4.77 -9.97 5.65
C HIS A 14 3.30 -10.31 5.39
N SER A 15 3.01 -10.84 4.22
CA SER A 15 1.66 -11.26 3.84
C SER A 15 1.27 -12.48 4.65
N GLN A 16 0.19 -12.41 5.44
CA GLN A 16 -0.33 -13.63 6.10
C GLN A 16 -1.06 -14.55 5.09
N PHE A 17 -1.59 -13.96 4.02
CA PHE A 17 -2.35 -14.63 2.96
C PHE A 17 -1.87 -14.11 1.60
N PRO A 18 -1.99 -14.90 0.52
CA PRO A 18 -1.64 -14.43 -0.81
C PRO A 18 -2.45 -13.17 -1.14
N THR A 19 -1.77 -12.12 -1.57
CA THR A 19 -2.38 -10.82 -1.86
C THR A 19 -1.92 -10.31 -3.20
N VAL A 20 -2.62 -9.35 -3.78
CA VAL A 20 -2.27 -8.77 -5.06
C VAL A 20 -1.72 -7.36 -4.87
N CYS A 21 -0.64 -7.04 -5.58
CA CYS A 21 -0.14 -5.68 -5.68
C CYS A 21 -1.13 -4.84 -6.47
N ILE A 22 -1.65 -3.77 -5.86
CA ILE A 22 -2.64 -2.89 -6.48
C ILE A 22 -2.08 -2.13 -7.69
N TYR A 23 -0.75 -1.92 -7.74
CA TYR A 23 -0.12 -1.16 -8.82
C TYR A 23 0.16 -2.00 -10.07
N CYS A 24 0.77 -3.18 -9.92
CA CYS A 24 1.17 -4.03 -11.05
C CYS A 24 0.32 -5.30 -11.21
N ASN A 25 -0.68 -5.51 -10.35
CA ASN A 25 -1.52 -6.72 -10.30
C ASN A 25 -0.74 -8.04 -10.11
N LYS A 26 0.53 -7.98 -9.70
CA LYS A 26 1.33 -9.16 -9.39
C LYS A 26 0.83 -9.82 -8.11
N GLN A 27 0.76 -11.16 -8.10
CA GLN A 27 0.53 -11.91 -6.87
C GLN A 27 1.76 -11.86 -5.97
N ILE A 28 1.50 -11.56 -4.71
CA ILE A 28 2.44 -11.60 -3.59
C ILE A 28 2.07 -12.84 -2.78
N PRO A 29 2.94 -13.86 -2.72
CA PRO A 29 2.67 -15.08 -1.97
C PRO A 29 2.50 -14.84 -0.47
N ALA A 30 1.87 -15.80 0.21
CA ALA A 30 1.85 -15.81 1.66
C ALA A 30 3.28 -15.91 2.21
N ASN A 31 3.48 -15.28 3.36
CA ASN A 31 4.74 -15.08 4.05
C ASN A 31 5.79 -14.21 3.32
N ASP A 32 5.42 -13.62 2.19
CA ASP A 32 6.31 -12.77 1.41
C ASP A 32 6.24 -11.29 1.83
N LEU A 33 7.31 -10.56 1.57
CA LEU A 33 7.46 -9.17 1.98
C LEU A 33 6.69 -8.23 1.04
N HIS A 34 5.89 -7.35 1.63
CA HIS A 34 5.10 -6.38 0.90
C HIS A 34 4.93 -5.07 1.67
N TYR A 35 4.54 -4.04 0.94
CA TYR A 35 4.36 -2.70 1.47
C TYR A 35 2.88 -2.38 1.55
N VAL A 36 2.43 -1.89 2.70
CA VAL A 36 1.03 -1.61 2.97
C VAL A 36 0.88 -0.15 3.35
N GLU A 37 -0.11 0.50 2.76
CA GLU A 37 -0.50 1.84 3.15
C GLU A 37 -1.08 1.83 4.57
N LYS A 38 -0.50 2.65 5.44
CA LYS A 38 -0.95 2.84 6.82
C LYS A 38 -1.12 4.34 7.09
N GLY A 39 -2.28 4.70 7.65
CA GLY A 39 -2.50 6.05 8.15
C GLY A 39 -1.66 6.33 9.39
N ILE A 40 -1.01 7.48 9.42
CA ILE A 40 -0.19 7.95 10.55
C ILE A 40 -1.09 8.45 11.68
N THR A 41 -2.08 9.27 11.34
CA THR A 41 -2.97 9.94 12.30
C THR A 41 -4.32 9.23 12.48
N VAL A 42 -4.66 8.28 11.59
CA VAL A 42 -5.92 7.55 11.62
C VAL A 42 -5.70 6.07 11.34
N HIS A 43 -6.44 5.22 12.05
CA HIS A 43 -6.47 3.79 11.76
C HIS A 43 -7.19 3.53 10.43
N ILE A 44 -6.41 3.27 9.38
CA ILE A 44 -6.96 2.74 8.13
C ILE A 44 -7.31 1.27 8.39
N HIS A 45 -8.59 0.93 8.28
CA HIS A 45 -9.06 -0.46 8.32
C HIS A 45 -8.34 -1.26 7.23
N SER A 46 -7.87 -2.47 7.56
CA SER A 46 -7.07 -3.31 6.64
C SER A 46 -7.75 -3.64 5.30
N LEU A 47 -9.06 -3.42 5.18
CA LEU A 47 -9.84 -3.54 3.96
C LEU A 47 -9.59 -2.42 2.93
N ILE A 48 -9.12 -1.26 3.38
CA ILE A 48 -8.85 -0.08 2.53
C ILE A 48 -7.35 0.08 2.25
N ALA A 49 -6.51 -0.55 3.07
CA ALA A 49 -5.06 -0.43 2.99
C ALA A 49 -4.54 -1.00 1.65
N ARG A 50 -3.99 -0.13 0.82
CA ARG A 50 -3.39 -0.52 -0.46
C ARG A 50 -2.13 -1.33 -0.22
N LYS A 51 -1.91 -2.36 -1.04
CA LYS A 51 -0.78 -3.28 -0.92
C LYS A 51 0.07 -3.24 -2.19
N TYR A 52 1.38 -3.19 -2.00
CA TYR A 52 2.36 -3.05 -3.07
C TYR A 52 3.45 -4.10 -2.93
N CYS A 53 3.89 -4.69 -4.03
CA CYS A 53 5.03 -5.60 -4.02
C CYS A 53 6.34 -4.83 -3.86
N GLU A 54 7.39 -5.54 -3.46
CA GLU A 54 8.73 -4.99 -3.32
C GLU A 54 9.23 -4.32 -4.60
N GLU A 55 9.01 -4.92 -5.77
CA GLU A 55 9.47 -4.34 -7.05
C GLU A 55 8.83 -2.97 -7.34
N CYS A 56 7.54 -2.81 -7.05
CA CYS A 56 6.87 -1.52 -7.21
C CYS A 56 7.40 -0.51 -6.20
N TYR A 57 7.57 -0.93 -4.95
CA TYR A 57 8.11 -0.06 -3.93
C TYR A 57 9.56 0.38 -4.23
N MET A 58 10.42 -0.53 -4.71
CA MET A 58 11.79 -0.17 -5.09
C MET A 58 11.85 0.80 -6.28
N LYS A 59 10.87 0.72 -7.20
CA LYS A 59 10.82 1.62 -8.37
C LYS A 59 10.21 2.98 -8.08
N PHE A 60 9.16 3.04 -7.26
CA PHE A 60 8.33 4.24 -7.08
C PHE A 60 8.32 4.75 -5.64
N GLY A 61 8.66 3.92 -4.66
CA GLY A 61 8.68 4.27 -3.24
C GLY A 61 7.34 4.82 -2.75
N GLU A 62 7.39 5.94 -2.03
CA GLU A 62 6.19 6.62 -1.53
C GLU A 62 5.37 7.32 -2.62
N GLN A 63 5.87 7.45 -3.85
CA GLN A 63 5.08 7.98 -4.97
C GLN A 63 3.87 7.09 -5.30
N LEU A 64 3.90 5.82 -4.89
CA LEU A 64 2.76 4.90 -4.99
C LEU A 64 1.52 5.37 -4.21
N LEU A 65 1.71 6.18 -3.17
CA LEU A 65 0.62 6.78 -2.38
C LEU A 65 -0.04 7.96 -3.10
N LEU A 66 0.72 8.67 -3.94
CA LEU A 66 0.25 9.82 -4.72
C LEU A 66 -0.55 9.41 -5.95
N HIS A 67 -0.39 8.16 -6.39
CA HIS A 67 -1.25 7.59 -7.44
C HIS A 67 -2.64 7.36 -6.85
N ASP A 68 -3.51 8.35 -7.01
CA ASP A 68 -4.94 8.16 -6.92
C ASP A 68 -5.33 7.21 -8.05
N ILE A 69 -5.62 5.96 -7.70
CA ILE A 69 -6.12 4.97 -8.66
C ILE A 69 -7.54 5.42 -8.97
N LYS A 70 -7.66 6.37 -9.90
CA LYS A 70 -8.93 6.74 -10.52
C LYS A 70 -9.49 5.47 -11.12
N LYS A 71 -10.46 4.93 -10.40
CA LYS A 71 -11.27 3.78 -10.76
C LYS A 71 -12.11 4.09 -11.99
#